data_AF-A0A4D5YCC6-F1
#
_entry.id   AF-A0A4D5YCC6-F1
#
_cell.length_a   1.000
_cell.length_b   1.000
_cell.length_c   1.000
_cell.angle_alpha   90.00
_cell.angle_beta   90.00
_cell.angle_gamma   90.00
#
_symmetry.space_group_name_H-M   'P 1'
#
loop_
_entity.id
_entity.type
_entity.pdbx_description
1 polymer ?
#
loop_
_entity_poly.entity_id
_entity_poly.type
_entity_poly.pdbx_seq_one_letter_code
_entity_poly.pdbx_strand_id
1 'polypeptide(L)' 'MAVPKKRTSASKKRIRKNIWKRKGYGAALKAFSLGKSLSTGNSKSFFVRKKNK' A
#
# COMPACT_ATOMS: atom_id res chain seq x y z
N MET A 1 28.94 14.79 -15.08
CA MET A 1 27.60 14.36 -14.59
C MET A 1 26.56 15.42 -14.99
N ALA A 2 25.34 15.02 -15.34
CA ALA A 2 24.30 15.98 -15.68
C ALA A 2 23.72 16.66 -14.43
N VAL A 3 23.60 17.99 -14.46
CA VAL A 3 23.09 18.81 -13.35
C VAL A 3 21.77 19.48 -13.79
N PRO A 4 20.73 19.51 -12.94
CA PRO A 4 19.48 20.17 -13.29
C PRO A 4 19.67 21.68 -13.42
N LYS A 5 19.32 22.24 -14.59
CA LYS A 5 19.45 23.69 -14.85
C LYS A 5 18.50 24.55 -14.01
N LYS A 6 17.34 24.00 -13.63
CA LYS A 6 16.30 24.67 -12.82
C LYS A 6 15.68 23.67 -11.85
N ARG A 7 15.22 24.18 -10.69
CA ARG A 7 14.45 23.38 -9.73
C ARG A 7 13.11 22.97 -10.31
N THR A 8 12.62 21.82 -9.87
CA THR A 8 11.27 21.38 -10.23
C THR A 8 10.21 22.26 -9.54
N SER A 9 9.14 22.58 -10.26
CA SER A 9 8.03 23.34 -9.68
C SER A 9 7.34 22.53 -8.56
N ALA A 10 6.70 23.23 -7.63
CA ALA A 10 6.02 22.60 -6.51
C ALA A 10 4.96 21.58 -6.96
N SER A 11 4.19 21.91 -8.00
CA SER A 11 3.19 21.02 -8.61
C SER A 11 3.82 19.74 -9.16
N LYS A 12 4.88 19.84 -10.00
CA LYS A 12 5.56 18.67 -10.57
C LYS A 12 6.18 17.77 -9.49
N LYS A 13 6.69 18.36 -8.40
CA LYS A 13 7.19 17.59 -7.23
C LYS A 13 6.06 16.83 -6.54
N ARG A 14 4.88 17.44 -6.33
CA ARG A 14 3.71 16.80 -5.70
C ARG A 14 3.18 15.64 -6.53
N ILE A 15 3.06 15.81 -7.85
CA ILE A 15 2.59 14.75 -8.76
C ILE A 15 3.47 13.49 -8.65
N ARG A 16 4.80 13.64 -8.70
CA ARG A 16 5.72 12.50 -8.54
C ARG A 16 5.56 11.79 -7.21
N LYS A 17 5.39 12.54 -6.11
CA LYS A 17 5.12 11.96 -4.78
C LYS A 17 3.78 11.24 -4.73
N ASN A 18 2.74 11.77 -5.38
CA ASN A 18 1.42 11.14 -5.42
C ASN A 18 1.44 9.81 -6.19
N ILE A 19 2.21 9.71 -7.28
CA ILE A 19 2.39 8.44 -7.99
C ILE A 19 3.01 7.38 -7.06
N TRP A 20 4.02 7.75 -6.27
CA TRP A 20 4.61 6.83 -5.30
C TRP A 20 3.61 6.43 -4.20
N LYS A 21 2.89 7.39 -3.61
CA LYS A 21 1.86 7.13 -2.59
C LYS A 21 0.71 6.26 -3.10
N ARG A 22 0.29 6.44 -4.36
CA ARG A 22 -0.81 5.69 -4.97
C ARG A 22 -0.53 4.18 -5.03
N LYS A 23 0.75 3.76 -5.11
CA LYS A 23 1.10 2.34 -5.11
C LYS A 23 0.64 1.61 -3.84
N GLY A 24 0.58 2.30 -2.69
CA GLY A 24 0.11 1.72 -1.43
C GLY A 24 -1.40 1.41 -1.42
N TYR A 25 -2.19 2.10 -2.23
CA TYR A 25 -3.64 1.92 -2.27
C TYR A 25 -4.05 0.49 -2.67
N GLY A 26 -3.39 -0.09 -3.68
CA GLY A 26 -3.67 -1.46 -4.10
C GLY A 26 -3.33 -2.50 -3.03
N ALA A 27 -2.27 -2.27 -2.25
CA ALA A 27 -1.92 -3.12 -1.12
C ALA A 27 -2.94 -2.99 0.02
N ALA A 28 -3.40 -1.78 0.31
CA ALA A 28 -4.42 -1.53 1.33
C ALA A 28 -5.75 -2.22 1.01
N LEU A 29 -6.21 -2.16 -0.25
CA LEU A 29 -7.44 -2.84 -0.66
C LEU A 29 -7.34 -4.37 -0.49
N LYS A 30 -6.22 -4.97 -0.91
CA LYS A 30 -5.99 -6.41 -0.75
C LYS A 30 -5.91 -6.80 0.72
N ALA A 31 -5.20 -6.03 1.54
CA ALA A 31 -5.07 -6.26 2.97
C ALA A 31 -6.43 -6.17 3.69
N PHE A 32 -7.27 -5.19 3.33
CA PHE A 32 -8.60 -5.04 3.91
C PHE A 32 -9.52 -6.23 3.58
N SER A 33 -9.57 -6.62 2.30
CA SER A 33 -10.33 -7.80 1.85
C SER A 33 -9.87 -9.07 2.57
N LEU A 34 -8.55 -9.26 2.68
CA LEU A 34 -7.96 -10.39 3.39
C LEU A 34 -8.33 -10.39 4.88
N GLY A 35 -8.21 -9.25 5.57
CA GLY A 35 -8.57 -9.13 6.98
C GLY A 35 -10.03 -9.49 7.26
N LYS A 36 -10.96 -9.04 6.40
CA LYS A 36 -12.37 -9.44 6.48
C LYS A 36 -12.55 -10.94 6.31
N SER A 37 -11.89 -11.55 5.32
CA SER A 37 -11.97 -13.00 5.08
C SER A 37 -11.42 -13.84 6.24
N LEU A 38 -10.37 -13.37 6.91
CA LEU A 38 -9.80 -14.03 8.08
C LEU A 38 -10.67 -13.86 9.33
N SER A 39 -11.32 -12.71 9.50
CA SER A 39 -12.14 -12.42 10.69
C SER A 39 -13.37 -13.31 10.83
N THR A 40 -13.92 -13.82 9.72
CA THR A 40 -15.11 -14.69 9.75
C THR A 40 -14.79 -16.13 10.12
N GLY A 41 -13.53 -16.57 10.05
CA GLY A 41 -13.12 -17.93 10.40
C GLY A 41 -13.64 -19.04 9.46
N ASN A 42 -14.39 -18.68 8.40
CA ASN A 42 -14.98 -19.62 7.46
C ASN A 42 -14.01 -20.07 6.37
N SER A 43 -12.93 -19.32 6.16
CA SER A 43 -11.92 -19.58 5.14
C SER A 43 -10.99 -20.72 5.57
N LYS A 44 -11.12 -21.90 4.95
CA LYS A 44 -10.27 -23.08 5.23
C LYS A 44 -8.90 -23.05 4.53
N SER A 45 -8.70 -22.13 3.58
CA SER A 45 -7.49 -22.01 2.78
C SER A 45 -6.36 -21.23 3.46
N PHE A 46 -6.70 -20.35 4.42
CA PHE A 46 -5.72 -19.51 5.10
C PHE A 46 -5.51 -20.01 6.53
N PHE A 47 -4.26 -20.30 6.88
CA PHE A 47 -3.87 -20.65 8.24
C PHE A 47 -3.28 -19.43 8.96
N VAL A 48 -3.84 -19.07 10.12
CA VAL A 48 -3.32 -18.02 10.99
C VAL A 48 -3.04 -18.62 12.36
N ARG A 49 -1.80 -18.49 12.86
CA ARG A 49 -1.44 -18.96 14.20
C ARG A 49 -2.22 -18.16 15.25
N LYS A 50 -3.14 -18.80 15.96
CA LYS A 50 -3.74 -18.21 17.17
C LYS A 50 -2.70 -18.23 18.27
N LYS A 51 -2.43 -17.07 18.88
CA LYS A 51 -1.73 -17.03 20.17
C LYS A 51 -2.78 -17.29 21.25
N ASN A 52 -2.61 -18.37 22.00
CA ASN A 52 -3.40 -18.61 23.21
C ASN A 52 -3.00 -17.53 24.23
N LYS A 53 -4.00 -17.02 24.96
CA LYS A 53 -3.78 -16.10 26.07
C LYS A 53 -3.28 -16.86 27.28
#